data_AF-A0A9E2V508-F1
#
_entry.id   AF-A0A9E2V508-F1
#
_cell.length_a   1.000
_cell.length_b   1.000
_cell.length_c   1.000
_cell.angle_alpha   90.00
_cell.angle_beta   90.00
_cell.angle_gamma   90.00
#
_symmetry.space_group_name_H-M   'P 1'
#
loop_
_entity.id
_entity.type
_entity.pdbx_description
1 polymer ?
#
loop_
_entity_poly.entity_id
_entity_poly.type
_entity_poly.pdbx_seq_one_letter_code
_entity_poly.pdbx_strand_id
1 'polypeptide(L)'
;MELTLSLDEAVTLLHTSGMLPDAVTDLAGTDGAVTGKVRVQDLPNLSGAVRAATRLAGTVGVQITDRGVVGRTWTLALRASHPMVPLDLSGLVTDFVQGALVEHHVPGVVARAEGGETLVEIDLDAALGSFGAQVRVDSVAIGAQIALRASTRT
;
A
#
# COMPACT_ATOMS: atom_id res chain seq x y z
N MET A 1 11.19 8.23 -20.12
CA MET A 1 11.65 8.78 -18.83
C MET A 1 11.56 7.67 -17.79
N GLU A 2 12.54 7.60 -16.91
CA GLU A 2 12.59 6.60 -15.84
C GLU A 2 12.85 7.32 -14.52
N LEU A 3 12.02 7.04 -13.52
CA LEU A 3 12.12 7.58 -12.17
C LEU A 3 12.27 6.41 -11.21
N THR A 4 13.33 6.44 -10.42
CA THR A 4 13.63 5.41 -9.43
C THR A 4 13.76 6.08 -8.07
N LEU A 5 13.06 5.55 -7.08
CA LEU A 5 13.12 5.98 -5.69
C LEU A 5 13.45 4.77 -4.83
N SER A 6 14.42 4.86 -3.94
CA SER A 6 14.67 3.75 -3.01
C SER A 6 13.50 3.61 -2.03
N LEU A 7 13.27 2.41 -1.51
CA LEU A 7 12.22 2.20 -0.52
C LEU A 7 12.45 3.08 0.72
N ASP A 8 13.68 3.21 1.20
CA ASP A 8 14.02 4.02 2.38
C ASP A 8 13.71 5.51 2.17
N GLU A 9 14.01 6.05 0.98
CA GLU A 9 13.63 7.42 0.63
C GLU A 9 12.11 7.58 0.57
N ALA A 10 11.40 6.63 -0.03
CA ALA A 10 9.94 6.66 -0.10
C ALA A 10 9.31 6.64 1.30
N VAL A 11 9.79 5.75 2.18
CA VAL A 11 9.33 5.63 3.57
C VAL A 11 9.60 6.90 4.35
N THR A 12 10.79 7.48 4.19
CA THR A 12 11.16 8.75 4.84
C THR A 12 10.22 9.86 4.40
N LEU A 13 9.96 9.99 3.10
CA LEU A 13 9.03 10.99 2.56
C LEU A 13 7.62 10.79 3.11
N LEU A 14 7.12 9.55 3.16
CA LEU A 14 5.78 9.26 3.67
C LEU A 14 5.62 9.52 5.17
N HIS A 15 6.64 9.24 5.98
CA HIS A 15 6.61 9.61 7.40
C HIS A 15 6.63 11.13 7.57
N THR A 16 7.50 11.84 6.86
CA THR A 16 7.59 13.31 6.97
C THR A 16 6.34 14.03 6.46
N SER A 17 5.61 13.46 5.52
CA SER A 17 4.33 13.97 5.04
C SER A 17 3.14 13.59 5.92
N GLY A 18 3.34 12.73 6.93
CA GLY A 18 2.28 12.21 7.80
C GLY A 18 1.36 11.18 7.11
N MET A 19 1.71 10.72 5.91
CA MET A 19 0.93 9.72 5.17
C MET A 19 1.21 8.28 5.62
N LEU A 20 2.35 8.06 6.29
CA LEU A 20 2.67 6.77 6.91
C LEU A 20 2.66 6.91 8.45
N PRO A 21 1.73 6.25 9.16
CA PRO A 21 1.68 6.30 10.61
C PRO A 21 2.93 5.69 11.27
N ASP A 22 3.35 6.24 12.41
CA ASP A 22 4.46 5.71 13.25
C ASP A 22 4.21 4.27 13.77
N ALA A 23 2.98 3.79 13.65
CA ALA A 23 2.60 2.42 13.93
C ALA A 23 3.25 1.43 12.94
N VAL A 24 3.63 1.87 11.74
CA VAL A 24 4.27 1.06 10.70
C VAL A 24 5.79 1.12 10.89
N THR A 25 6.42 -0.05 11.02
CA THR A 25 7.86 -0.20 11.30
C THR A 25 8.44 -1.38 10.51
N ASP A 26 9.76 -1.53 10.56
CA ASP A 26 10.51 -2.65 9.96
C ASP A 26 10.18 -2.86 8.47
N LEU A 27 9.99 -1.77 7.71
CA LEU A 27 9.74 -1.85 6.27
C LEU A 27 11.01 -2.32 5.56
N ALA A 28 10.87 -3.36 4.75
CA ALA A 28 11.95 -3.93 3.96
C ALA A 28 11.44 -4.34 2.59
N GLY A 29 12.19 -3.97 1.55
CA GLY A 29 11.89 -4.29 0.17
C GLY A 29 12.73 -5.45 -0.33
N THR A 30 12.08 -6.35 -1.06
CA THR A 30 12.71 -7.43 -1.84
C THR A 30 12.13 -7.40 -3.25
N ASP A 31 12.71 -8.12 -4.22
CA ASP A 31 12.26 -8.07 -5.61
C ASP A 31 10.75 -8.40 -5.75
N GLY A 32 9.94 -7.37 -6.05
CA GLY A 32 8.48 -7.50 -6.23
C GLY A 32 7.66 -7.47 -4.95
N ALA A 33 8.25 -7.25 -3.77
CA ALA A 33 7.50 -7.21 -2.53
C ALA A 33 8.08 -6.25 -1.48
N VAL A 34 7.20 -5.64 -0.70
CA VAL A 34 7.54 -4.86 0.49
C VAL A 34 6.90 -5.54 1.70
N THR A 35 7.73 -5.86 2.70
CA THR A 35 7.27 -6.40 3.98
C THR A 35 7.39 -5.35 5.06
N GLY A 36 6.57 -5.46 6.10
CA GLY A 36 6.63 -4.56 7.25
C GLY A 36 5.91 -5.13 8.46
N LYS A 37 5.92 -4.32 9.51
CA LYS A 37 5.24 -4.60 10.77
C LYS A 37 4.33 -3.43 11.13
N VAL A 38 3.17 -3.75 11.69
CA VAL A 38 2.19 -2.76 12.11
C VAL A 38 1.78 -3.02 13.55
N ARG A 39 2.00 -2.02 14.41
CA ARG A 39 1.45 -1.97 15.76
C ARG A 39 0.00 -1.52 15.68
N VAL A 40 -0.89 -2.47 15.46
CA VAL A 40 -2.31 -2.18 15.22
C VAL A 40 -2.90 -1.32 16.34
N GLN A 41 -2.52 -1.54 17.60
CA GLN A 41 -3.01 -0.74 18.73
C GLN A 41 -2.70 0.77 18.67
N ASP A 42 -1.71 1.15 17.85
CA ASP A 42 -1.26 2.54 17.66
C ASP A 42 -1.88 3.17 16.41
N LEU A 43 -2.66 2.41 15.61
CA LEU A 43 -3.35 2.96 14.45
C LEU A 43 -4.48 3.93 14.87
N PRO A 44 -4.68 5.01 14.10
CA PRO A 44 -5.81 5.90 14.28
C PRO A 44 -7.13 5.17 13.97
N ASN A 45 -8.23 5.63 14.57
CA ASN A 45 -9.60 5.24 14.21
C ASN A 45 -10.00 3.75 14.38
N LEU A 46 -9.26 2.97 15.17
CA LEU A 46 -9.67 1.60 15.51
C LEU A 46 -10.74 1.55 16.61
N SER A 47 -11.65 0.57 16.49
CA SER A 47 -12.60 0.27 17.56
C SER A 47 -11.89 -0.21 18.83
N GLY A 48 -12.47 0.10 20.00
CA GLY A 48 -11.88 -0.26 21.30
C GLY A 48 -11.68 -1.77 21.47
N ALA A 49 -12.57 -2.58 20.91
CA ALA A 49 -12.46 -4.04 20.92
C ALA A 49 -11.25 -4.54 20.09
N VAL A 50 -11.04 -3.98 18.90
CA VAL A 50 -9.88 -4.34 18.04
C VAL A 50 -8.58 -3.88 18.70
N ARG A 51 -8.56 -2.68 19.29
CA ARG A 51 -7.39 -2.17 20.03
C ARG A 51 -7.05 -3.04 21.25
N ALA A 52 -8.05 -3.52 21.99
CA ALA A 52 -7.85 -4.40 23.13
C ALA A 52 -7.35 -5.80 22.72
N ALA A 53 -7.95 -6.40 21.69
CA ALA A 53 -7.53 -7.70 21.17
C ALA A 53 -6.10 -7.66 20.61
N THR A 54 -5.74 -6.60 19.90
CA THR A 54 -4.42 -6.45 19.28
C THR A 54 -3.31 -6.12 20.27
N ARG A 55 -3.61 -5.43 21.39
CA ARG A 55 -2.66 -5.27 22.50
C ARG A 55 -2.18 -6.60 23.08
N LEU A 56 -3.05 -7.61 23.11
CA LEU A 56 -2.70 -8.94 23.60
C LEU A 56 -2.00 -9.79 22.54
N ALA A 57 -2.36 -9.58 21.27
CA ALA A 57 -1.82 -10.34 20.15
C ALA A 57 -0.39 -9.88 19.78
N GLY A 58 -0.12 -8.57 19.79
CA GLY A 58 1.15 -7.98 19.39
C GLY A 58 1.13 -7.42 17.97
N THR A 59 2.30 -7.37 17.35
CA THR A 59 2.51 -6.73 16.04
C THR A 59 2.02 -7.61 14.89
N VAL A 60 1.29 -7.01 13.93
CA VAL A 60 0.84 -7.67 12.70
C VAL A 60 1.90 -7.52 11.62
N GLY A 61 2.24 -8.61 10.95
CA GLY A 61 3.08 -8.58 9.76
C GLY A 61 2.26 -8.21 8.54
N VAL A 62 2.78 -7.31 7.72
CA VAL A 62 2.17 -6.92 6.44
C VAL A 62 3.12 -7.24 5.30
N GLN A 63 2.55 -7.70 4.19
CA GLN A 63 3.26 -7.94 2.95
C GLN A 63 2.46 -7.30 1.81
N ILE A 64 3.14 -6.49 1.01
CA ILE A 64 2.64 -5.89 -0.21
C ILE A 64 3.38 -6.58 -1.35
N THR A 65 2.66 -7.23 -2.24
CA THR A 65 3.23 -7.92 -3.41
C THR A 65 2.77 -7.22 -4.68
N ASP A 66 3.72 -6.91 -5.55
CA ASP A 66 3.45 -6.38 -6.87
C ASP A 66 2.87 -7.47 -7.77
N ARG A 67 1.66 -7.26 -8.31
CA ARG A 67 1.06 -8.16 -9.31
C ARG A 67 1.26 -7.63 -10.73
N GLY A 68 2.00 -6.53 -10.88
CA GLY A 68 2.35 -5.92 -12.14
C GLY A 68 1.24 -5.07 -12.73
N VAL A 69 1.52 -4.54 -13.93
CA VAL A 69 0.61 -3.69 -14.69
C VAL A 69 -0.05 -4.53 -15.78
N VAL A 70 -1.38 -4.54 -15.82
CA VAL A 70 -2.17 -5.12 -16.92
C VAL A 70 -2.96 -4.01 -17.58
N GLY A 71 -2.62 -3.69 -18.84
CA GLY A 71 -3.23 -2.58 -19.55
C GLY A 71 -2.87 -1.23 -18.92
N ARG A 72 -3.84 -0.61 -18.23
CA ARG A 72 -3.68 0.67 -17.51
C ARG A 72 -3.83 0.53 -15.98
N THR A 73 -4.06 -0.69 -15.51
CA THR A 73 -4.28 -0.98 -14.10
C THR A 73 -3.03 -1.60 -13.51
N TRP A 74 -2.49 -0.97 -12.48
CA TRP A 74 -1.47 -1.56 -11.64
C TRP A 74 -2.11 -2.22 -10.42
N THR A 75 -1.75 -3.46 -10.14
CA THR A 75 -2.36 -4.23 -9.04
C THR A 75 -1.33 -4.56 -7.97
N LEU A 76 -1.67 -4.24 -6.73
CA LEU A 76 -0.93 -4.60 -5.53
C LEU A 76 -1.78 -5.56 -4.68
N ALA A 77 -1.16 -6.59 -4.14
CA ALA A 77 -1.78 -7.49 -3.18
C ALA A 77 -1.24 -7.22 -1.78
N LEU A 78 -2.11 -6.78 -0.87
CA LEU A 78 -1.82 -6.60 0.55
C LEU A 78 -2.26 -7.83 1.33
N ARG A 79 -1.35 -8.38 2.12
CA ARG A 79 -1.65 -9.45 3.07
C ARG A 79 -1.22 -9.04 4.46
N ALA A 80 -2.16 -9.07 5.40
CA ALA A 80 -1.87 -8.95 6.82
C ALA A 80 -1.92 -10.32 7.48
N SER A 81 -0.97 -10.60 8.35
CA SER A 81 -0.89 -11.87 9.08
C SER A 81 -0.41 -11.64 10.50
N HIS A 82 -0.96 -12.41 11.43
CA HIS A 82 -0.54 -12.37 12.83
C HIS A 82 0.10 -13.71 13.21
N PRO A 83 1.30 -13.72 13.84
CA PRO A 83 2.06 -14.95 14.06
C PRO A 83 1.35 -15.96 14.97
N MET A 84 0.58 -15.49 15.94
CA MET A 84 -0.09 -16.35 16.94
C MET A 84 -1.60 -16.52 16.70
N VAL A 85 -2.16 -15.79 15.73
CA VAL A 85 -3.62 -15.68 15.60
C VAL A 85 -4.00 -15.94 14.14
N PRO A 86 -4.60 -17.11 13.83
CA PRO A 86 -5.04 -17.45 12.47
C PRO A 86 -6.38 -16.76 12.18
N LEU A 87 -6.37 -15.43 12.16
CA LEU A 87 -7.51 -14.62 11.73
C LEU A 87 -7.28 -14.16 10.29
N ASP A 88 -8.32 -14.24 9.49
CA ASP A 88 -8.35 -13.52 8.22
C ASP A 88 -8.55 -12.03 8.51
N LEU A 89 -7.50 -11.25 8.24
CA LEU A 89 -7.49 -9.80 8.44
C LEU A 89 -7.82 -9.02 7.17
N SER A 90 -8.08 -9.70 6.05
CA SER A 90 -8.27 -9.05 4.74
C SER A 90 -9.44 -8.07 4.74
N GLY A 91 -10.56 -8.38 5.41
CA GLY A 91 -11.69 -7.46 5.56
C GLY A 91 -11.30 -6.18 6.28
N LEU A 92 -10.67 -6.31 7.45
CA LEU A 92 -10.21 -5.17 8.26
C LEU A 92 -9.21 -4.29 7.50
N VAL A 93 -8.26 -4.91 6.80
CA VAL A 93 -7.26 -4.19 5.99
C VAL A 93 -7.94 -3.50 4.81
N THR A 94 -8.89 -4.16 4.15
CA THR A 94 -9.62 -3.56 3.02
C THR A 94 -10.40 -2.33 3.47
N ASP A 95 -11.14 -2.42 4.58
CA ASP A 95 -11.90 -1.29 5.12
C ASP A 95 -10.97 -0.11 5.50
N PHE A 96 -9.82 -0.41 6.11
CA PHE A 96 -8.82 0.60 6.44
C PHE A 96 -8.25 1.28 5.18
N VAL A 97 -7.86 0.50 4.18
CA VAL A 97 -7.34 1.03 2.91
C VAL A 97 -8.41 1.87 2.22
N GLN A 98 -9.65 1.39 2.13
CA GLN A 98 -10.75 2.16 1.55
C GLN A 98 -10.98 3.47 2.30
N GLY A 99 -10.96 3.45 3.63
CA GLY A 99 -11.07 4.66 4.46
C GLY A 99 -9.96 5.67 4.16
N ALA A 100 -8.71 5.22 4.08
CA ALA A 100 -7.57 6.07 3.74
C ALA A 100 -7.66 6.65 2.31
N LEU A 101 -8.10 5.84 1.34
CA LEU A 101 -8.30 6.31 -0.04
C LEU A 101 -9.36 7.41 -0.13
N VAL A 102 -10.43 7.30 0.65
CA VAL A 102 -11.48 8.33 0.76
C VAL A 102 -10.93 9.59 1.43
N GLU A 103 -10.23 9.44 2.56
CA GLU A 103 -9.64 10.57 3.30
C GLU A 103 -8.66 11.38 2.43
N HIS A 104 -7.79 10.69 1.71
CA HIS A 104 -6.77 11.32 0.85
C HIS A 104 -7.24 11.63 -0.57
N HIS A 105 -8.51 11.38 -0.90
CA HIS A 105 -9.12 11.66 -2.20
C HIS A 105 -8.27 11.15 -3.39
N VAL A 106 -7.77 9.91 -3.30
CA VAL A 106 -6.85 9.38 -4.32
C VAL A 106 -7.66 8.91 -5.55
N PRO A 107 -7.66 9.64 -6.68
CA PRO A 107 -8.50 9.29 -7.81
C PRO A 107 -7.97 8.04 -8.50
N GLY A 108 -8.88 7.19 -9.01
CA GLY A 108 -8.52 6.01 -9.78
C GLY A 108 -7.96 4.85 -8.96
N VAL A 109 -8.03 4.90 -7.62
CA VAL A 109 -7.56 3.82 -6.75
C VAL A 109 -8.75 3.17 -6.07
N VAL A 110 -8.82 1.84 -6.17
CA VAL A 110 -9.85 1.03 -5.51
C VAL A 110 -9.20 -0.11 -4.74
N ALA A 111 -9.83 -0.52 -3.65
CA ALA A 111 -9.38 -1.65 -2.85
C ALA A 111 -10.53 -2.64 -2.64
N ARG A 112 -10.23 -3.94 -2.71
CA ARG A 112 -11.21 -5.02 -2.51
C ARG A 112 -10.56 -6.25 -1.87
N ALA A 113 -11.31 -6.97 -1.05
CA ALA A 113 -10.86 -8.24 -0.49
C ALA A 113 -11.00 -9.38 -1.54
N GLU A 114 -9.95 -10.16 -1.74
CA GLU A 114 -9.95 -11.36 -2.59
C GLU A 114 -8.95 -12.39 -2.05
N GLY A 115 -9.37 -13.64 -1.87
CA GLY A 115 -8.44 -14.75 -1.57
C GLY A 115 -7.64 -14.62 -0.26
N GLY A 116 -8.14 -13.87 0.73
CA GLY A 116 -7.42 -13.58 1.98
C GLY A 116 -6.41 -12.44 1.86
N GLU A 117 -6.46 -11.68 0.76
CA GLU A 117 -5.65 -10.50 0.49
C GLU A 117 -6.58 -9.30 0.24
N THR A 118 -6.04 -8.09 0.41
CA THR A 118 -6.63 -6.86 -0.10
C THR A 118 -5.94 -6.52 -1.41
N LEU A 119 -6.67 -6.62 -2.51
CA LEU A 119 -6.19 -6.15 -3.81
C LEU A 119 -6.44 -4.65 -3.92
N VAL A 120 -5.37 -3.90 -4.21
CA VAL A 120 -5.41 -2.47 -4.51
C VAL A 120 -5.13 -2.32 -6.00
N GLU A 121 -6.11 -1.79 -6.72
CA GLU A 121 -6.04 -1.55 -8.16
C GLU A 121 -5.94 -0.05 -8.40
N ILE A 122 -4.91 0.35 -9.14
CA ILE A 122 -4.57 1.74 -9.42
C ILE A 122 -4.69 1.95 -10.93
N ASP A 123 -5.67 2.76 -11.34
CA ASP A 123 -5.77 3.30 -12.68
C ASP A 123 -4.67 4.36 -12.86
N LEU A 124 -3.66 4.01 -13.66
CA LEU A 124 -2.50 4.85 -13.91
C LEU A 124 -2.86 6.13 -14.70
N ASP A 125 -3.95 6.14 -15.47
CA ASP A 125 -4.39 7.35 -16.17
C ASP A 125 -5.07 8.35 -15.21
N ALA A 126 -5.93 7.85 -14.32
CA ALA A 126 -6.63 8.68 -13.34
C ALA A 126 -5.72 9.18 -12.21
N ALA A 127 -4.84 8.31 -11.68
CA ALA A 127 -3.90 8.69 -10.62
C ALA A 127 -2.86 9.73 -11.07
N LEU A 128 -2.49 9.71 -12.36
CA LEU A 128 -1.46 10.58 -12.92
C LEU A 128 -1.99 11.79 -13.68
N GLY A 129 -3.32 11.90 -13.87
CA GLY A 129 -3.93 13.10 -14.45
C GLY A 129 -3.47 14.40 -13.77
N SER A 130 -3.07 14.30 -12.50
CA SER A 130 -2.46 15.35 -11.66
C SER A 130 -1.08 15.84 -12.12
N PHE A 131 -0.29 14.99 -12.80
CA PHE A 131 1.07 15.29 -13.27
C PHE A 131 1.11 15.83 -14.71
N GLY A 132 -0.07 16.07 -15.32
CA GLY A 132 -0.23 16.65 -16.65
C GLY A 132 -0.61 15.62 -17.72
N ALA A 133 -1.50 16.02 -18.63
CA ALA A 133 -2.12 15.15 -19.65
C ALA A 133 -1.14 14.49 -20.67
N GLN A 134 0.14 14.84 -20.61
CA GLN A 134 1.16 14.40 -21.56
C GLN A 134 2.01 13.23 -21.07
N VAL A 135 1.86 12.74 -19.84
CA VAL A 135 2.68 11.66 -19.29
C VAL A 135 1.89 10.35 -19.26
N ARG A 136 2.46 9.29 -19.84
CA ARG A 136 1.92 7.92 -19.82
C ARG A 136 2.89 7.04 -19.05
N VAL A 137 2.44 6.40 -17.97
CA VAL A 137 3.24 5.36 -17.31
C VAL A 137 3.15 4.05 -18.09
N ASP A 138 4.31 3.52 -18.44
CA ASP A 138 4.49 2.29 -19.21
C ASP A 138 4.69 1.08 -18.29
N SER A 139 5.34 1.28 -17.15
CA SER A 139 5.51 0.23 -16.12
C SER A 139 5.75 0.84 -14.74
N VAL A 140 5.27 0.15 -13.71
CA VAL A 140 5.58 0.42 -12.29
C VAL A 140 6.06 -0.89 -11.68
N ALA A 141 7.07 -0.81 -10.83
CA ALA A 141 7.54 -1.91 -10.01
C ALA A 141 7.81 -1.44 -8.57
N ILE A 142 7.49 -2.27 -7.58
CA ILE A 142 7.88 -2.06 -6.18
C ILE A 142 8.77 -3.19 -5.65
N GLY A 143 9.59 -2.86 -4.65
CA GLY A 143 10.48 -3.79 -3.99
C GLY A 143 11.48 -3.02 -3.13
N ALA A 144 12.78 -3.38 -3.23
CA ALA A 144 13.85 -2.55 -2.66
C ALA A 144 13.90 -1.13 -3.28
N GLN A 145 13.34 -0.99 -4.48
CA GLN A 145 13.17 0.28 -5.19
C GLN A 145 11.75 0.36 -5.75
N ILE A 146 11.26 1.59 -5.86
CA ILE A 146 10.06 1.94 -6.62
C ILE A 146 10.54 2.49 -7.95
N ALA A 147 10.28 1.75 -9.04
CA ALA A 147 10.68 2.12 -10.38
C ALA A 147 9.45 2.45 -11.22
N LEU A 148 9.44 3.62 -11.85
CA LEU A 148 8.37 4.09 -12.70
C LEU A 148 8.95 4.50 -14.05
N ARG A 149 8.48 3.84 -15.11
CA ARG A 149 8.82 4.20 -16.48
C ARG A 149 7.64 4.91 -17.10
N ALA A 150 7.91 6.07 -17.71
CA ALA A 150 6.89 6.86 -18.37
C ALA A 150 7.37 7.39 -19.72
N SER A 151 6.44 7.54 -20.65
CA SER A 151 6.60 8.11 -21.98
C SER A 151 5.71 9.33 -22.15
N THR A 152 6.04 10.19 -23.12
CA THR A 152 5.16 11.31 -23.50
C THR A 152 4.06 10.81 -24.44
N ARG A 153 2.81 11.21 -24.22
CA ARG A 153 1.72 11.03 -25.19
C ARG A 153 2.03 11.86 -26.45
N THR A 154 2.32 11.17 -27.55
CA THR A 154 2.36 11.74 -28.91
C THR A 154 0.97 12.00 -29.44
#